data_AF-A0A0F9A6Z3-F1
#
_entry.id   AF-A0A0F9A6Z3-F1
#
_cell.length_a   1.000
_cell.length_b   1.000
_cell.length_c   1.000
_cell.angle_alpha   90.00
_cell.angle_beta   90.00
_cell.angle_gamma   90.00
#
_symmetry.space_group_name_H-M   'P 1'
#
loop_
_entity.id
_entity.type
_entity.pdbx_description
1 polymer ?
#
loop_
_entity_poly.entity_id
_entity_poly.type
_entity_poly.pdbx_seq_one_letter_code
_entity_poly.pdbx_strand_id
1 'polypeptide(L)'
;MYSFGVLQGEVTQGSITLVTDQTSYAVPTSPVFEQMSGKDYRSRVMTNSVNNHRLFEYQGGFDKLFADQPNRANFTGQPQHWTMNPTNNKFEIDRTPTSGENGDIYKFLYDGRIDLTSTSRTFPFSDTVVDSLVPVVAEIVKLSRNKASRDPVSGNAGFNRAMRMIMQKSTRKSYGTWRARRIGDRGPFED
;
A
#
# COMPACT_ATOMS: atom_id res chain seq x y z
N MET A 1 2.96 -3.50 -17.65
CA MET A 1 2.52 -4.19 -16.42
C MET A 1 1.68 -3.18 -15.65
N TYR A 2 0.38 -3.39 -15.51
CA TYR A 2 -0.50 -2.42 -14.87
C TYR A 2 -0.38 -2.55 -13.34
N SER A 3 0.18 -1.54 -12.69
CA SER A 3 0.13 -1.42 -11.22
C SER A 3 -1.25 -0.86 -10.86
N PHE A 4 -2.16 -1.73 -10.43
CA PHE A 4 -3.54 -1.36 -10.12
C PHE A 4 -3.77 -0.94 -8.66
N GLY A 5 -2.71 -0.71 -7.88
CA GLY A 5 -2.83 -0.34 -6.47
C GLY A 5 -3.35 -1.49 -5.60
N VAL A 6 -3.50 -1.21 -4.30
CA VAL A 6 -3.89 -2.18 -3.26
C VAL A 6 -5.38 -2.49 -3.33
N LEU A 7 -5.77 -3.76 -3.19
CA LEU A 7 -7.18 -4.13 -3.16
C LEU A 7 -7.80 -3.81 -1.79
N GLN A 8 -9.09 -3.45 -1.80
CA GLN A 8 -9.81 -3.16 -0.57
C GLN A 8 -10.01 -4.46 0.21
N GLY A 9 -9.40 -4.55 1.40
CA GLY A 9 -9.35 -5.77 2.22
C GLY A 9 -7.94 -6.36 2.38
N GLU A 10 -6.96 -5.94 1.57
CA GLU A 10 -5.55 -6.34 1.73
C GLU A 10 -4.83 -5.50 2.79
N VAL A 11 -5.24 -4.24 2.95
CA VAL A 11 -4.67 -3.35 3.98
C VAL A 11 -5.04 -3.87 5.37
N THR A 12 -4.03 -4.28 6.11
CA THR A 12 -4.12 -4.84 7.46
C THR A 12 -3.31 -3.98 8.42
N GLN A 13 -3.72 -3.97 9.68
CA GLN A 13 -2.94 -3.33 10.75
C GLN A 13 -2.01 -4.34 11.41
N GLY A 14 -0.75 -3.96 11.59
CA GLY A 14 0.24 -4.68 12.38
C GLY A 14 0.77 -3.82 13.52
N SER A 15 1.54 -4.44 14.40
CA SER A 15 2.24 -3.72 15.47
C SER A 15 3.56 -4.37 15.83
N ILE A 16 4.52 -3.55 16.25
CA ILE A 16 5.71 -3.97 16.99
C ILE A 16 5.64 -3.38 18.39
N THR A 17 6.20 -4.09 19.37
CA THR A 17 6.41 -3.58 20.74
C THR A 17 7.91 -3.45 20.95
N LEU A 18 8.38 -2.27 21.30
CA LEU A 18 9.79 -2.04 21.54
C LEU A 18 10.24 -2.79 22.79
N VAL A 19 11.42 -3.40 22.70
CA VAL A 19 12.07 -4.13 23.79
C VAL A 19 13.45 -3.52 23.99
N THR A 20 13.85 -3.35 25.26
CA THR A 20 15.19 -2.86 25.59
C THR A 20 16.27 -3.73 24.93
N ASP A 21 17.31 -3.08 24.42
CA ASP A 21 18.45 -3.73 23.75
C ASP A 21 18.10 -4.53 22.47
N GLN A 22 16.91 -4.31 21.90
CA GLN A 22 16.46 -4.99 20.69
C GLN A 22 16.26 -4.03 19.50
N THR A 23 16.89 -4.34 18.37
CA THR A 23 16.78 -3.56 17.12
C THR A 23 16.02 -4.27 16.00
N SER A 24 15.75 -5.57 16.17
CA SER A 24 15.16 -6.42 15.13
C SER A 24 13.81 -6.97 15.60
N TYR A 25 12.76 -6.81 14.80
CA TYR A 25 11.39 -7.15 15.16
C TYR A 25 10.75 -8.02 14.08
N ALA A 26 9.95 -8.99 14.51
CA ALA A 26 9.23 -9.87 13.60
C ALA A 26 8.20 -9.10 12.78
N VAL A 27 8.08 -9.48 11.50
CA VAL A 27 7.05 -8.99 10.60
C VAL A 27 5.79 -9.86 10.75
N PRO A 28 4.57 -9.29 10.61
CA PRO A 28 3.34 -10.07 10.67
C PRO A 28 3.33 -11.25 9.70
N THR A 29 2.92 -12.42 10.19
CA THR A 29 2.88 -13.69 9.43
C THR A 29 1.48 -14.08 8.96
N SER A 30 0.44 -13.49 9.53
CA SER A 30 -0.95 -13.76 9.13
C SER A 30 -1.79 -12.48 9.24
N PRO A 31 -2.28 -11.94 8.11
CA PRO A 31 -1.89 -12.25 6.72
C PRO A 31 -0.39 -12.06 6.49
N VAL A 32 0.16 -12.76 5.51
CA VAL A 32 1.58 -12.62 5.17
C VAL A 32 1.85 -11.19 4.71
N PHE A 33 2.75 -10.50 5.39
CA PHE A 33 3.19 -9.17 5.00
C PHE A 33 3.86 -9.19 3.63
N GLU A 34 3.36 -8.39 2.69
CA GLU A 34 4.02 -8.18 1.39
C GLU A 34 4.79 -6.86 1.37
N GLN A 35 4.12 -5.77 1.76
CA GLN A 35 4.73 -4.45 1.77
C GLN A 35 4.05 -3.52 2.76
N MET A 36 4.78 -2.49 3.21
CA MET A 36 4.21 -1.42 4.02
C MET A 36 3.24 -0.58 3.18
N SER A 37 2.07 -0.27 3.74
CA SER A 37 1.11 0.62 3.08
C SER A 37 1.69 2.04 3.03
N GLY A 38 1.88 2.56 1.82
CA GLY A 38 2.44 3.88 1.59
C GLY A 38 3.26 3.91 0.29
N LYS A 39 3.27 5.07 -0.37
CA LYS A 39 3.89 5.22 -1.69
C LYS A 39 5.40 5.47 -1.58
N ASP A 40 5.84 6.10 -0.51
CA ASP A 40 7.20 6.57 -0.30
C ASP A 40 7.61 6.46 1.17
N TYR A 41 8.90 6.68 1.44
CA TYR A 41 9.49 6.57 2.77
C TYR A 41 8.85 7.52 3.81
N ARG A 42 8.19 8.58 3.36
CA ARG A 42 7.49 9.56 4.22
C ARG A 42 6.08 9.14 4.60
N SER A 43 5.43 8.35 3.75
CA SER A 43 4.07 7.85 3.98
C SER A 43 4.04 6.45 4.60
N ARG A 44 5.13 5.68 4.46
CA ARG A 44 5.29 4.37 5.11
C ARG A 44 5.76 4.55 6.55
N VAL A 45 4.80 4.78 7.44
CA VAL A 45 5.05 5.22 8.81
C VAL A 45 4.52 4.21 9.82
N MET A 46 5.30 3.93 10.85
CA MET A 46 4.80 3.32 12.08
C MET A 46 4.49 4.41 13.10
N THR A 47 3.35 4.36 13.77
CA THR A 47 2.94 5.37 14.74
C THR A 47 2.73 4.74 16.11
N ASN A 48 3.36 5.32 17.13
CA ASN A 48 3.18 4.92 18.51
C ASN A 48 1.72 5.18 18.93
N SER A 49 1.11 4.18 19.56
CA SER A 49 -0.30 4.19 19.91
C SER A 49 -0.69 5.16 21.02
N VAL A 50 0.27 5.65 21.82
CA VAL A 50 0.03 6.51 22.98
C VAL A 50 0.49 7.95 22.71
N ASN A 51 1.73 8.14 22.27
CA ASN A 51 2.34 9.46 22.18
C ASN A 51 2.40 10.03 20.75
N ASN A 52 1.83 9.34 19.76
CA ASN A 52 1.87 9.69 18.33
C ASN A 52 3.28 9.87 17.75
N HIS A 53 4.33 9.38 18.41
CA HIS A 53 5.67 9.33 17.85
C HIS A 53 5.67 8.51 16.56
N ARG A 54 6.38 8.97 15.53
CA ARG A 54 6.39 8.33 14.21
C ARG A 54 7.77 7.79 13.87
N LEU A 55 7.81 6.56 13.39
CA LEU A 55 8.97 5.96 12.74
C LEU A 55 8.78 6.05 11.23
N PHE A 56 9.67 6.74 10.56
CA PHE A 56 9.68 6.83 9.10
C PHE A 56 10.53 5.72 8.50
N GLU A 57 10.26 5.32 7.26
CA GLU A 57 11.15 4.39 6.59
C GLU A 57 12.51 5.07 6.38
N TYR A 58 13.61 4.38 6.69
CA TYR A 58 14.96 4.89 6.52
C TYR A 58 15.20 5.16 5.03
N GLN A 59 15.58 6.39 4.69
CA GLN A 59 15.79 6.76 3.29
C GLN A 59 17.00 6.00 2.75
N GLY A 60 16.77 5.12 1.76
CA GLY A 60 17.79 4.23 1.20
C GLY A 60 17.77 2.81 1.76
N GLY A 61 16.84 2.49 2.67
CA GLY A 61 16.63 1.15 3.17
C GLY A 61 17.73 0.63 4.10
N PHE A 62 17.79 -0.69 4.25
CA PHE A 62 18.67 -1.36 5.20
C PHE A 62 20.14 -1.17 4.90
N ASP A 63 20.55 -1.27 3.63
CA ASP A 63 21.96 -1.13 3.24
C ASP A 63 22.52 0.24 3.61
N LYS A 64 21.71 1.29 3.43
CA LYS A 64 22.10 2.64 3.81
C LYS A 64 22.14 2.83 5.33
N LEU A 65 21.15 2.30 6.06
CA LEU A 65 21.18 2.30 7.52
C LEU A 65 22.46 1.63 8.05
N PHE A 66 22.83 0.48 7.48
CA PHE A 66 24.03 -0.25 7.86
C PHE A 66 25.31 0.54 7.56
N ALA A 67 25.38 1.21 6.41
CA ALA A 67 26.51 2.05 6.05
C ALA A 67 26.64 3.31 6.93
N ASP A 68 25.51 3.96 7.24
CA ASP A 68 25.47 5.18 8.06
C ASP A 68 25.74 4.89 9.56
N GLN A 69 25.53 3.65 10.01
CA GLN A 69 25.74 3.23 11.41
C GLN A 69 26.72 2.06 11.54
N PRO A 70 28.03 2.24 11.28
CA PRO A 70 29.01 1.17 11.38
C PRO A 70 29.09 0.51 12.76
N ASN A 71 28.80 1.27 13.82
CA ASN A 71 28.68 0.77 15.18
C ASN A 71 27.31 1.10 15.77
N ARG A 72 26.36 0.17 15.65
CA ARG A 72 24.98 0.28 16.15
C ARG A 72 24.88 0.49 17.66
N ALA A 73 25.85 0.05 18.45
CA ALA A 73 25.83 0.20 19.91
C ALA A 73 25.88 1.68 20.36
N ASN A 74 26.40 2.56 19.51
CA ASN A 74 26.46 4.00 19.79
C ASN A 74 25.13 4.73 19.51
N PHE A 75 24.17 4.05 18.88
CA PHE A 75 22.88 4.63 18.51
C PHE A 75 21.81 4.04 19.43
N THR A 76 21.53 4.73 20.53
CA THR A 76 20.56 4.33 21.55
C THR A 76 19.47 5.40 21.75
N GLY A 77 18.39 5.01 22.43
CA GLY A 77 17.25 5.87 22.78
C GLY A 77 16.05 5.71 21.84
N GLN A 78 15.14 6.68 21.86
CA GLN A 78 13.94 6.66 21.02
C GLN A 78 14.27 6.49 19.53
N PRO A 79 13.82 5.40 18.89
CA PRO A 79 14.03 5.19 17.46
C PRO A 79 13.28 6.24 16.65
N GLN A 80 13.82 6.61 15.49
CA GLN A 80 13.21 7.60 14.58
C GLN A 80 12.87 7.00 13.22
N HIS A 81 13.55 5.92 12.86
CA HIS A 81 13.41 5.27 11.58
C HIS A 81 13.32 3.77 11.71
N TRP A 82 12.64 3.16 10.74
CA TRP A 82 12.57 1.73 10.58
C TRP A 82 12.98 1.36 9.15
N THR A 83 13.39 0.12 8.95
CA THR A 83 13.67 -0.43 7.63
C THR A 83 13.36 -1.93 7.62
N MET A 84 13.31 -2.52 6.43
CA MET A 84 13.13 -3.95 6.26
C MET A 84 14.48 -4.57 5.92
N ASN A 85 14.94 -5.53 6.71
CA ASN A 85 16.13 -6.30 6.37
C ASN A 85 15.75 -7.43 5.39
N PRO A 86 16.26 -7.39 4.14
CA PRO A 86 15.88 -8.34 3.11
C PRO A 86 16.43 -9.76 3.36
N THR A 87 17.40 -9.92 4.26
CA THR A 87 18.06 -11.20 4.53
C THR A 87 17.26 -12.04 5.51
N ASN A 88 16.70 -11.42 6.55
CA ASN A 88 16.02 -12.13 7.64
C ASN A 88 14.51 -11.84 7.72
N ASN A 89 13.98 -11.00 6.82
CA ASN A 89 12.59 -10.56 6.79
C ASN A 89 12.09 -10.00 8.13
N LYS A 90 12.92 -9.19 8.79
CA LYS A 90 12.57 -8.48 10.02
C LYS A 90 12.59 -6.98 9.82
N PHE A 91 11.76 -6.29 10.61
CA PHE A 91 11.89 -4.85 10.77
C PHE A 91 13.13 -4.56 11.59
N GLU A 92 13.92 -3.62 11.12
CA GLU A 92 15.11 -3.11 11.78
C GLU A 92 14.90 -1.63 12.10
N ILE A 93 15.19 -1.22 13.32
CA ILE A 93 15.12 0.20 13.72
C ILE A 93 16.52 0.82 13.77
N ASP A 94 16.56 2.15 13.69
CA ASP A 94 17.81 2.91 13.63
C ASP A 94 18.50 3.12 14.98
N ARG A 95 17.78 2.96 16.10
CA ARG A 95 18.36 3.11 17.44
C ARG A 95 17.92 1.96 18.33
N THR A 96 18.83 1.54 19.21
CA THR A 96 18.58 0.53 20.22
C THR A 96 17.76 1.14 21.37
N PRO A 97 16.51 0.67 21.61
CA PRO A 97 15.67 1.22 22.67
C PRO A 97 16.29 1.03 24.05
N THR A 98 16.11 2.01 24.92
CA THR A 98 16.55 1.91 26.32
C THR A 98 15.37 1.50 27.21
N SER A 99 15.57 1.49 28.52
CA SER A 99 14.48 1.22 29.48
C SER A 99 13.32 2.21 29.38
N GLY A 100 13.55 3.45 28.89
CA GLY A 100 12.50 4.47 28.79
C GLY A 100 11.47 4.20 27.69
N GLU A 101 11.88 3.55 26.60
CA GLU A 101 11.02 3.23 25.46
C GLU A 101 10.49 1.78 25.50
N ASN A 102 10.89 1.01 26.51
CA ASN A 102 10.48 -0.38 26.64
C ASN A 102 8.95 -0.48 26.79
N GLY A 103 8.33 -1.30 25.94
CA GLY A 103 6.87 -1.45 25.91
C GLY A 103 6.14 -0.45 25.00
N ASP A 104 6.85 0.46 24.32
CA ASP A 104 6.24 1.33 23.31
C ASP A 104 5.66 0.50 22.15
N ILE A 105 4.37 0.66 21.89
CA ILE A 105 3.67 -0.07 20.81
C ILE A 105 3.52 0.83 19.60
N TYR A 106 4.20 0.47 18.52
CA TYR A 106 4.08 1.11 17.21
C TYR A 106 3.15 0.32 16.32
N LYS A 107 2.08 0.97 15.86
CA LYS A 107 1.11 0.41 14.91
C LYS A 107 1.43 0.86 13.50
N PHE A 108 1.16 0.01 12.53
CA PHE A 108 1.37 0.32 11.12
C PHE A 108 0.35 -0.36 10.23
N LEU A 109 0.22 0.14 9.01
CA LEU A 109 -0.62 -0.43 7.97
C LEU A 109 0.27 -1.12 6.94
N TYR A 110 -0.13 -2.30 6.51
CA TYR A 110 0.59 -3.07 5.50
C TYR A 110 -0.37 -3.79 4.58
N ASP A 111 0.11 -4.10 3.38
CA ASP A 111 -0.62 -4.92 2.43
C ASP A 111 -0.30 -6.37 2.76
N GLY A 112 -1.31 -7.09 3.20
CA GLY A 112 -1.23 -8.50 3.53
C GLY A 112 -1.79 -9.35 2.40
N ARG A 113 -1.08 -10.41 2.04
CA ARG A 113 -1.59 -11.41 1.10
C ARG A 113 -2.79 -12.12 1.72
N ILE A 114 -3.91 -12.13 1.00
CA ILE A 114 -5.11 -12.89 1.40
C ILE A 114 -4.99 -14.31 0.84
N ASP A 115 -4.91 -15.30 1.73
CA ASP A 115 -4.91 -16.71 1.35
C ASP A 115 -6.34 -17.20 1.10
N LEU A 116 -6.50 -18.07 0.09
CA LEU A 116 -7.79 -18.68 -0.30
C LEU A 116 -8.44 -19.53 0.80
N THR A 117 -7.67 -19.92 1.80
CA THR A 117 -8.13 -20.70 2.96
C THR A 117 -8.57 -19.83 4.13
N SER A 118 -8.45 -18.49 4.03
CA SER A 118 -8.84 -17.58 5.11
C SER A 118 -10.35 -17.57 5.31
N THR A 119 -10.82 -18.14 6.43
CA THR A 119 -12.24 -18.16 6.80
C THR A 119 -12.70 -16.87 7.47
N SER A 120 -11.77 -16.04 7.94
CA SER A 120 -12.06 -14.79 8.67
C SER A 120 -12.09 -13.55 7.78
N ARG A 121 -11.70 -13.66 6.51
CA ARG A 121 -11.59 -12.51 5.60
C ARG A 121 -12.49 -12.69 4.38
N THR A 122 -13.26 -11.65 4.10
CA THR A 122 -14.09 -11.57 2.90
C THR A 122 -13.22 -11.23 1.70
N PHE A 123 -13.19 -12.10 0.70
CA PHE A 123 -12.54 -11.80 -0.57
C PHE A 123 -13.23 -10.62 -1.28
N PRO A 124 -12.48 -9.72 -1.95
CA PRO A 124 -13.06 -8.55 -2.62
C PRO A 124 -13.72 -8.87 -3.97
N PHE A 125 -13.76 -10.12 -4.40
CA PHE A 125 -14.52 -10.53 -5.58
C PHE A 125 -15.97 -10.84 -5.19
N SER A 126 -16.92 -10.12 -5.79
CA SER A 126 -18.34 -10.48 -5.77
C SER A 126 -18.70 -11.27 -7.03
N ASP A 127 -19.85 -11.94 -7.04
CA ASP A 127 -20.38 -12.61 -8.24
C ASP A 127 -20.47 -11.65 -9.44
N THR A 128 -20.74 -10.36 -9.19
CA THR A 128 -20.74 -9.31 -10.22
C THR A 128 -19.37 -9.10 -10.89
N VAL A 129 -18.27 -9.29 -10.15
CA VAL A 129 -16.91 -9.24 -10.71
C VAL A 129 -16.71 -10.44 -11.61
N VAL A 130 -17.10 -11.63 -11.17
CA VAL A 130 -17.00 -12.89 -11.94
C VAL A 130 -17.79 -12.76 -13.24
N ASP A 131 -19.04 -12.30 -13.17
CA ASP A 131 -19.89 -12.03 -14.33
C ASP A 131 -19.24 -11.04 -15.33
N SER A 132 -18.57 -10.01 -14.81
CA SER A 132 -17.89 -9.02 -15.65
C SER A 132 -16.62 -9.55 -16.33
N LEU A 133 -16.04 -10.65 -15.82
CA LEU A 133 -14.90 -11.35 -16.42
C LEU A 133 -15.31 -12.42 -17.43
N VAL A 134 -16.58 -12.86 -17.44
CA VAL A 134 -17.09 -13.87 -18.40
C VAL A 134 -16.74 -13.54 -19.87
N PRO A 135 -16.87 -12.30 -20.36
CA PRO A 135 -16.47 -11.96 -21.73
C PRO A 135 -14.96 -12.12 -21.98
N VAL A 136 -14.12 -11.86 -20.97
CA VAL A 136 -12.65 -12.00 -21.05
C VAL A 136 -12.28 -13.47 -21.16
N VAL A 137 -12.89 -14.32 -20.32
CA VAL A 137 -12.68 -15.77 -20.35
C VAL A 137 -13.17 -16.35 -21.67
N ALA A 138 -14.34 -15.92 -22.16
CA ALA A 138 -14.86 -16.33 -23.46
C ALA A 138 -13.90 -15.96 -24.61
N GLU A 139 -13.22 -14.81 -24.53
CA GLU A 139 -12.20 -14.42 -25.51
C GLU A 139 -10.94 -15.29 -25.41
N ILE A 140 -10.44 -15.57 -24.20
CA ILE A 140 -9.28 -16.47 -23.98
C ILE A 140 -9.58 -17.87 -24.53
N VAL A 141 -10.78 -18.39 -24.30
CA VAL A 141 -11.21 -19.70 -24.82
C VAL A 141 -11.31 -19.67 -26.35
N LYS A 142 -11.85 -18.59 -26.96
CA LYS A 142 -11.88 -18.42 -28.42
C LYS A 142 -10.48 -18.35 -29.03
N LEU A 143 -9.55 -17.62 -28.40
CA LEU A 143 -8.15 -17.53 -28.82
C LEU A 143 -7.45 -18.90 -28.74
N SER A 144 -7.61 -19.61 -27.62
CA SER A 144 -6.97 -20.91 -27.39
C SER A 144 -7.53 -22.03 -28.27
N ARG A 145 -8.84 -22.05 -28.54
CA ARG A 145 -9.48 -23.10 -29.35
C ARG A 145 -9.47 -22.81 -30.86
N ASN A 146 -9.70 -21.56 -31.26
CA ASN A 146 -9.95 -21.23 -32.68
C ASN A 146 -8.79 -20.52 -33.36
N LYS A 147 -7.68 -20.22 -32.67
CA LYS A 147 -6.58 -19.35 -33.18
C LYS A 147 -7.11 -18.04 -33.82
N ALA A 148 -8.29 -17.61 -33.41
CA ALA A 148 -8.98 -16.47 -34.02
C ALA A 148 -8.32 -15.15 -33.58
N SER A 149 -8.46 -14.12 -34.40
CA SER A 149 -8.00 -12.77 -34.09
C SER A 149 -8.66 -12.27 -32.80
N ARG A 150 -7.87 -11.70 -31.89
CA ARG A 150 -8.34 -11.05 -30.66
C ARG A 150 -9.33 -9.93 -31.02
N ASP A 151 -10.45 -9.83 -30.31
CA ASP A 151 -11.34 -8.66 -30.39
C ASP A 151 -11.01 -7.75 -29.19
N PRO A 152 -10.08 -6.79 -29.38
CA PRO A 152 -9.53 -6.01 -28.27
C PRO A 152 -10.56 -5.12 -27.59
N VAL A 153 -11.73 -4.89 -28.20
CA VAL A 153 -12.75 -3.98 -27.64
C VAL A 153 -13.53 -4.67 -26.52
N SER A 154 -14.01 -5.88 -26.76
CA SER A 154 -14.86 -6.61 -25.81
C SER A 154 -14.06 -7.17 -24.62
N GLY A 155 -12.86 -7.72 -24.86
CA GLY A 155 -11.98 -8.22 -23.81
C GLY A 155 -11.44 -7.15 -22.86
N ASN A 156 -10.94 -6.05 -23.43
CA ASN A 156 -10.40 -4.97 -22.60
C ASN A 156 -11.51 -4.23 -21.84
N ALA A 157 -12.73 -4.12 -22.40
CA ALA A 157 -13.86 -3.52 -21.70
C ALA A 157 -14.30 -4.38 -20.49
N GLY A 158 -14.40 -5.70 -20.64
CA GLY A 158 -14.72 -6.62 -19.55
C GLY A 158 -13.66 -6.59 -18.43
N PHE A 159 -12.39 -6.68 -18.81
CA PHE A 159 -11.27 -6.61 -17.86
C PHE A 159 -11.23 -5.28 -17.09
N ASN A 160 -11.38 -4.15 -17.78
CA ASN A 160 -11.41 -2.84 -17.12
C ASN A 160 -12.62 -2.67 -16.19
N ARG A 161 -13.76 -3.30 -16.51
CA ARG A 161 -14.96 -3.28 -15.68
C ARG A 161 -14.74 -4.10 -14.40
N ALA A 162 -14.18 -5.31 -14.53
CA ALA A 162 -13.82 -6.17 -13.42
C ALA A 162 -12.80 -5.50 -12.49
N MET A 163 -11.71 -4.96 -13.06
CA MET A 163 -10.68 -4.26 -12.29
C MET A 163 -11.25 -3.06 -11.53
N ARG A 164 -12.18 -2.30 -12.12
CA ARG A 164 -12.84 -1.18 -11.42
C ARG A 164 -13.69 -1.63 -10.22
N MET A 165 -14.39 -2.76 -10.36
CA MET A 165 -15.22 -3.31 -9.28
C MET A 165 -14.35 -3.89 -8.16
N ILE A 166 -13.28 -4.61 -8.49
CA ILE A 166 -12.31 -5.15 -7.52
C ILE A 166 -11.62 -4.02 -6.75
N MET A 167 -11.26 -2.92 -7.44
CA MET A 167 -10.66 -1.75 -6.81
C MET A 167 -11.67 -0.89 -6.01
N GLN A 168 -12.97 -1.19 -6.05
CA GLN A 168 -14.07 -0.37 -5.49
C GLN A 168 -13.95 1.13 -5.78
N LYS A 169 -13.33 1.50 -6.91
CA LYS A 169 -13.07 2.89 -7.25
C LYS A 169 -14.37 3.50 -7.78
N SER A 170 -15.19 4.03 -6.88
CA SER A 170 -16.39 4.81 -7.21
C SER A 170 -16.00 5.87 -8.25
N THR A 171 -16.71 5.87 -9.39
CA THR A 171 -16.60 6.96 -10.36
C THR A 171 -16.87 8.25 -9.60
N ARG A 172 -15.93 9.20 -9.57
CA ARG A 172 -16.23 10.55 -9.06
C ARG A 172 -17.42 11.09 -9.85
N LYS A 173 -18.63 11.00 -9.28
CA LYS A 173 -19.85 11.58 -9.85
C LYS A 173 -19.80 13.08 -9.56
N SER A 174 -19.02 13.81 -10.36
CA SER A 174 -18.84 15.26 -10.29
C SER A 174 -18.07 15.78 -9.05
N TYR A 175 -17.15 16.72 -9.28
CA TYR A 175 -16.70 17.68 -8.27
C TYR A 175 -17.16 19.06 -8.72
N GLY A 176 -18.39 19.42 -8.38
CA GLY A 176 -18.92 20.77 -8.57
C GLY A 176 -19.06 21.24 -10.02
N THR A 177 -19.98 22.15 -10.26
CA THR A 177 -20.09 22.83 -11.56
C THR A 177 -18.90 23.77 -11.73
N TRP A 178 -18.03 23.46 -12.69
CA TRP A 178 -17.00 24.39 -13.15
C TRP A 178 -17.69 25.53 -13.91
N ARG A 179 -18.07 26.61 -13.21
CA ARG A 179 -18.44 27.87 -13.87
C ARG A 179 -17.14 28.58 -14.27
N ALA A 180 -16.76 28.43 -15.53
CA ALA A 180 -15.71 29.24 -16.13
C ALA A 180 -16.13 30.73 -16.06
N ARG A 181 -15.50 31.51 -15.17
CA ARG A 181 -15.56 32.97 -15.26
C ARG A 181 -14.65 33.36 -16.42
N ARG A 182 -15.22 33.76 -17.57
CA ARG A 182 -14.46 34.41 -18.63
C ARG A 182 -14.01 35.78 -18.11
N ILE A 183 -12.73 35.87 -17.79
CA ILE A 183 -12.02 37.14 -17.63
C ILE A 183 -11.58 37.55 -19.04
N GLY A 184 -12.00 38.74 -19.47
CA GLY A 184 -11.45 39.45 -20.61
C GLY A 184 -12.41 39.61 -21.77
N ASP A 185 -13.15 40.72 -21.77
CA ASP A 185 -13.34 41.49 -22.99
C ASP A 185 -13.14 42.97 -22.65
N ARG A 186 -12.27 43.66 -23.42
CA ARG A 186 -11.83 45.04 -23.18
C ARG A 186 -12.58 45.99 -24.12
N GLY A 187 -13.19 47.04 -23.55
CA GLY A 187 -13.44 48.38 -24.14
C GLY A 187 -14.72 48.55 -24.98
N PRO A 188 -15.20 49.80 -25.24
CA PRO A 188 -14.47 51.08 -25.16
C PRO A 188 -15.14 52.18 -24.29
N PHE A 189 -14.46 53.33 -24.24
CA PHE A 189 -14.82 54.63 -23.66
C PHE A 189 -16.17 55.17 -24.13
N GLU A 190 -16.89 55.86 -23.23
CA GLU A 190 -17.67 57.08 -23.52
C GLU A 190 -17.98 57.78 -22.18
N ASP A 191 -17.75 59.10 -22.14
CA ASP A 191 -18.12 60.04 -21.06
C ASP A 191 -19.64 60.30 -21.04
#